data_AF-A0A330L9C4-F1
#
_entry.id   AF-A0A330L9C4-F1
#
_cell.length_a   1.000
_cell.length_b   1.000
_cell.length_c   1.000
_cell.angle_alpha   90.00
_cell.angle_beta   90.00
_cell.angle_gamma   90.00
#
_symmetry.space_group_name_H-M   'P 1'
#
loop_
_entity.id
_entity.type
_entity.pdbx_description
1 polymer ?
#
loop_
_entity_poly.entity_id
_entity_poly.type
_entity_poly.pdbx_seq_one_letter_code
_entity_poly.pdbx_strand_id
1 'polypeptide(L)' 'MNTTLKRLAALQPNPLATMHGSVYVGDGENALHDLAGVFRDVLGVS' A
#
# COMPACT_ATOMS: atom_id res chain seq x y z
N MET A 1 10.28 10.99 2.32
CA MET A 1 9.01 10.30 2.62
C MET A 1 8.78 9.12 1.69
N ASN A 2 8.96 7.92 2.23
CA ASN A 2 9.40 6.73 1.49
C ASN A 2 8.49 6.37 0.30
N THR A 3 9.12 6.32 -0.88
CA THR A 3 8.55 6.36 -2.22
C THR A 3 7.92 5.05 -2.69
N THR A 4 8.19 3.94 -2.02
CA THR A 4 7.92 2.60 -2.57
C THR A 4 6.44 2.30 -2.68
N LEU A 5 5.63 2.53 -1.64
CA LEU A 5 4.19 2.26 -1.69
C LEU A 5 3.48 3.11 -2.74
N LYS A 6 3.84 4.39 -2.87
CA LYS A 6 3.31 5.27 -3.93
C LYS A 6 3.73 4.83 -5.33
N ARG A 7 4.99 4.36 -5.49
CA ARG A 7 5.48 3.81 -6.76
C ARG A 7 4.77 2.51 -7.13
N LEU A 8 4.48 1.66 -6.16
CA LEU A 8 3.71 0.44 -6.37
C LEU A 8 2.25 0.75 -6.72
N ALA A 9 1.65 1.75 -6.07
CA ALA A 9 0.29 2.20 -6.37
C ALA A 9 0.16 2.68 -7.83
N ALA A 10 1.17 3.41 -8.32
CA ALA A 10 1.23 3.87 -9.71
C ALA A 10 1.30 2.75 -10.77
N LEU A 11 1.54 1.49 -10.38
CA LEU A 11 1.46 0.33 -11.28
C LEU A 11 0.03 -0.23 -11.41
N GLN A 12 -0.94 0.36 -10.71
CA GLN A 12 -2.35 -0.03 -10.71
C GLN A 12 -2.56 -1.54 -10.48
N PRO A 13 -2.07 -2.08 -9.35
CA PRO A 13 -2.17 -3.51 -9.07
C PRO A 13 -3.63 -3.93 -8.88
N ASN A 14 -4.02 -5.05 -9.50
CA ASN A 14 -5.39 -5.58 -9.45
C ASN A 14 -5.61 -6.49 -8.22
N PRO A 15 -4.76 -7.52 -7.97
CA PRO A 15 -4.66 -8.14 -6.65
C PRO A 15 -3.39 -7.71 -5.90
N LEU A 16 -3.52 -7.54 -4.58
CA LEU A 16 -2.40 -7.40 -3.65
C LEU A 16 -2.26 -8.70 -2.84
N ALA A 17 -1.23 -9.49 -3.17
CA ALA A 17 -0.88 -10.69 -2.42
C ALA A 17 0.23 -10.37 -1.41
N THR A 18 -0.08 -10.46 -0.12
CA THR A 18 0.92 -10.30 0.94
C THR A 18 1.69 -11.60 1.15
N MET A 19 2.95 -11.51 1.62
CA MET A 19 3.73 -12.72 1.95
C MET A 19 3.09 -13.58 3.04
N HIS A 20 2.33 -12.96 3.94
CA HIS A 20 1.56 -13.64 4.97
C HIS A 20 0.20 -12.96 5.09
N GLY A 21 -0.85 -13.75 5.27
CA GLY A 21 -2.22 -13.26 5.40
C GLY A 21 -3.05 -13.41 4.13
N SER A 22 -4.14 -12.65 4.07
CA SER A 22 -5.12 -12.71 2.99
C SER A 22 -4.70 -11.89 1.76
N VAL A 23 -5.10 -12.36 0.58
CA VAL A 23 -5.01 -11.58 -0.67
C VAL A 23 -6.14 -10.55 -0.69
N TYR A 24 -5.81 -9.31 -1.07
CA TYR A 24 -6.80 -8.28 -1.37
C TYR A 24 -7.06 -8.24 -2.88
N VAL A 25 -8.34 -8.25 -3.27
CA VAL A 25 -8.80 -8.14 -4.67
C VAL A 25 -9.73 -6.94 -4.74
N GLY A 26 -9.37 -5.94 -5.54
CA GLY A 26 -10.08 -4.67 -5.60
C GLY A 26 -9.19 -3.53 -6.09
N ASP A 27 -9.39 -2.33 -5.54
CA ASP A 27 -8.58 -1.17 -5.88
C ASP A 27 -7.24 -1.20 -5.15
N GLY A 28 -6.26 -1.91 -5.73
CA GLY A 28 -4.94 -2.06 -5.15
C GLY A 28 -4.13 -0.75 -5.12
N GLU A 29 -4.42 0.21 -5.99
CA GLU A 29 -3.83 1.54 -5.94
C GLU A 29 -4.26 2.28 -4.67
N ASN A 30 -5.57 2.38 -4.46
CA ASN A 30 -6.12 3.06 -3.28
C ASN A 30 -5.70 2.35 -1.99
N ALA A 31 -5.72 1.01 -1.98
CA ALA A 31 -5.27 0.24 -0.82
C ALA A 31 -3.79 0.50 -0.45
N LEU A 32 -2.91 0.70 -1.43
CA LEU A 32 -1.51 1.06 -1.18
C LEU A 32 -1.35 2.51 -0.69
N HIS A 33 -2.19 3.43 -1.14
CA HIS A 33 -2.23 4.81 -0.62
C HIS A 33 -2.71 4.85 0.84
N ASP A 34 -3.77 4.11 1.16
CA ASP A 34 -4.28 3.97 2.51
C ASP A 34 -3.22 3.38 3.44
N LEU A 35 -2.55 2.31 3.00
CA LEU A 35 -1.44 1.69 3.75
C LEU A 35 -0.30 2.69 4.00
N ALA A 36 0.04 3.52 3.02
CA ALA A 36 1.05 4.57 3.18
C ALA A 36 0.63 5.63 4.21
N GLY A 37 -0.66 5.93 4.31
CA GLY A 37 -1.24 6.76 5.37
C GLY A 37 -1.08 6.13 6.75
N VAL A 38 -1.52 4.88 6.92
CA VAL A 38 -1.37 4.13 8.17
C VAL A 38 0.09 4.04 8.61
N PHE A 39 1.02 3.81 7.69
CA PHE A 39 2.45 3.74 8.02
C PHE A 39 2.99 5.08 8.52
N ARG A 40 2.52 6.21 7.97
CA ARG A 40 2.88 7.54 8.48
C ARG A 40 2.38 7.72 9.91
N ASP A 41 1.14 7.35 10.16
CA ASP A 41 0.47 7.58 11.44
C ASP A 41 1.04 6.68 12.55
N VAL A 42 1.32 5.41 12.24
CA VAL A 42 1.82 4.43 13.22
C VAL A 42 3.31 4.59 13.49
N LEU A 43 4.11 4.81 12.45
CA LEU A 43 5.57 4.84 12.58
C LEU A 43 6.13 6.25 12.75
N GLY A 44 5.29 7.29 12.66
CA GLY A 44 5.70 8.69 12.80
C GLY A 44 6.73 9.14 11.76
N VAL A 45 6.92 8.37 10.68
CA VAL A 45 7.93 8.69 9.67
C VAL A 45 7.46 9.94 8.95
N SER A 46 8.24 11.02 9.12
CA SER A 46 8.06 12.35 8.49
C SER A 46 8.86 12.53 7.21
#